data_AF-A0A838USD4-F1
#
_entry.id   AF-A0A838USD4-F1
#
_cell.length_a   1.000
_cell.length_b   1.000
_cell.length_c   1.000
_cell.angle_alpha   90.00
_cell.angle_beta   90.00
_cell.angle_gamma   90.00
#
_symmetry.space_group_name_H-M   'P 1'
#
loop_
_entity.id
_entity.type
_entity.pdbx_description
1 polymer ?
#
loop_
_entity_poly.entity_id
_entity_poly.type
_entity_poly.pdbx_seq_one_letter_code
_entity_poly.pdbx_strand_id
1 'polypeptide(L)'
;MNATTIRIERPEGTTVATGIPVQYEQAEPLPRQDEAQHRDALRLHLYVLGVPAVGLRRRDVVQDERTLDPLTGSGVRLRVVGVEVFLNDHIEALCEQIIGT
;
A
#
# COMPACT_ATOMS: atom_id res chain seq x y z
N MET A 1 14.89 0.95 -11.18
CA MET A 1 13.58 0.69 -10.54
C MET A 1 12.55 1.62 -11.17
N ASN A 2 11.35 1.13 -11.49
CA ASN A 2 10.29 1.95 -12.09
C ASN A 2 9.37 2.47 -10.98
N ALA A 3 9.30 3.79 -10.80
CA ALA A 3 8.36 4.42 -9.88
C ALA A 3 6.93 4.39 -10.48
N THR A 4 5.94 4.14 -9.64
CA THR A 4 4.51 4.32 -9.96
C THR A 4 3.95 5.51 -9.19
N THR A 5 2.69 5.87 -9.45
CA THR A 5 1.94 6.81 -8.62
C THR A 5 0.81 6.09 -7.92
N ILE A 6 0.57 6.45 -6.66
CA ILE A 6 -0.55 5.92 -5.89
C ILE A 6 -1.53 7.02 -5.48
N ARG A 7 -2.78 6.59 -5.32
CA ARG A 7 -3.83 7.31 -4.61
C ARG A 7 -4.06 6.66 -3.25
N ILE A 8 -4.24 7.49 -2.23
CA ILE A 8 -4.58 7.07 -0.88
C ILE A 8 -6.00 7.55 -0.58
N GLU A 9 -6.86 6.62 -0.21
CA GLU A 9 -8.24 6.87 0.22
C GLU A 9 -8.41 6.46 1.69
N ARG A 10 -9.25 7.19 2.41
CA ARG A 10 -9.75 6.74 3.71
C ARG A 10 -10.75 5.59 3.52
N PRO A 11 -11.02 4.78 4.57
CA PRO A 11 -12.01 3.70 4.51
C PRO A 11 -13.40 4.15 4.04
N GLU A 12 -13.78 5.39 4.35
CA GLU A 12 -15.03 6.01 3.94
C GLU A 12 -15.05 6.51 2.48
N GLY A 13 -13.96 6.32 1.72
CA GLY A 13 -13.84 6.70 0.31
C GLY A 13 -13.33 8.12 0.06
N THR A 14 -12.96 8.87 1.11
CA THR A 14 -12.40 10.22 0.95
C THR A 14 -10.96 10.13 0.43
N THR A 15 -10.66 10.75 -0.70
CA THR A 15 -9.29 10.85 -1.21
C THR A 15 -8.44 11.76 -0.33
N VAL A 16 -7.32 11.23 0.18
CA VAL A 16 -6.36 11.93 1.04
C VAL A 16 -5.22 12.52 0.22
N ALA A 17 -4.74 11.76 -0.75
CA ALA A 17 -3.63 12.11 -1.62
C ALA A 17 -3.74 11.36 -2.94
N THR A 18 -3.23 11.95 -4.02
CA THR A 18 -3.19 11.37 -5.38
C THR A 18 -1.87 11.74 -6.04
N GLY A 19 -1.45 10.95 -7.03
CA GLY A 19 -0.20 11.21 -7.74
C GLY A 19 1.04 11.07 -6.86
N ILE A 20 0.97 10.36 -5.73
CA ILE A 20 2.12 10.21 -4.83
C ILE A 20 3.11 9.27 -5.49
N PRO A 21 4.31 9.74 -5.88
CA PRO A 21 5.30 8.89 -6.51
C PRO A 21 5.85 7.93 -5.47
N VAL A 22 5.72 6.64 -5.75
CA VAL A 22 6.23 5.58 -4.89
C VAL A 22 7.00 4.55 -5.69
N GLN A 23 7.91 3.90 -5.01
CA GLN A 23 8.42 2.61 -5.40
C GLN A 23 7.92 1.58 -4.39
N TYR A 24 7.32 0.50 -4.88
CA TYR A 24 6.94 -0.63 -4.06
C TYR A 24 7.99 -1.73 -4.18
N GLU A 25 8.36 -2.33 -3.05
CA GLU A 25 9.12 -3.57 -3.01
C GLU A 25 8.36 -4.58 -2.16
N GLN A 26 8.27 -5.82 -2.65
CA GLN A 26 7.73 -6.91 -1.87
C GLN A 26 8.75 -7.25 -0.78
N ALA A 27 8.36 -7.06 0.49
CA ALA A 27 9.19 -7.50 1.60
C ALA A 27 9.11 -9.03 1.72
N GLU A 28 10.15 -9.64 2.29
CA GLU A 28 10.11 -11.07 2.58
C GLU A 28 8.90 -11.40 3.49
N PRO A 29 8.25 -12.56 3.30
CA PRO A 29 7.19 -13.01 4.21
C PRO A 29 7.72 -13.06 5.64
N LEU A 30 6.98 -12.51 6.60
CA LEU A 30 7.38 -12.55 8.00
C LEU A 30 7.44 -13.98 8.53
N PRO A 31 8.38 -14.31 9.44
CA PRO A 31 8.32 -15.54 10.20
C PRO A 31 7.17 -15.49 11.23
N ARG A 32 5.95 -15.86 10.81
CA ARG A 32 4.80 -16.43 11.55
C ARG A 32 4.35 -15.85 12.91
N GLN A 33 4.98 -14.85 13.51
CA GLN A 33 4.75 -14.59 14.95
C GLN A 33 3.49 -13.78 15.29
N ASP A 34 2.91 -13.00 14.36
CA ASP A 34 1.69 -12.22 14.64
C ASP A 34 0.56 -12.35 13.58
N GLU A 35 0.71 -13.28 12.62
CA GLU A 35 -0.06 -13.36 11.37
C GLU A 35 -1.29 -14.29 11.37
N ALA A 36 -1.84 -14.71 12.51
CA ALA A 36 -3.00 -15.61 12.49
C ALA A 36 -4.23 -15.02 11.76
N GLN A 37 -4.29 -13.70 11.57
CA GLN A 37 -5.42 -12.98 10.96
C GLN A 37 -5.19 -12.50 9.51
N HIS A 38 -3.97 -12.55 8.96
CA HIS A 38 -3.62 -11.87 7.70
C HIS A 38 -2.83 -12.78 6.74
N ARG A 39 -3.24 -14.05 6.61
CA ARG A 39 -2.53 -15.10 5.84
C ARG A 39 -2.30 -14.73 4.35
N ASP A 40 -3.13 -13.84 3.79
CA ASP A 40 -3.05 -13.41 2.39
C ASP A 40 -2.59 -11.94 2.22
N ALA A 41 -2.02 -11.33 3.27
CA ALA A 41 -1.50 -9.96 3.21
C ALA A 41 -0.10 -9.93 2.56
N LEU A 42 0.10 -8.94 1.70
CA LEU A 42 1.38 -8.57 1.10
C LEU A 42 2.05 -7.49 1.96
N ARG A 43 3.29 -7.74 2.39
CA ARG A 43 4.13 -6.73 3.04
C ARG A 43 4.84 -5.91 1.96
N LEU A 44 4.65 -4.59 1.99
CA LEU A 44 5.14 -3.66 0.98
C LEU A 44 6.00 -2.57 1.63
N HIS A 45 7.20 -2.37 1.11
CA HIS A 45 7.95 -1.15 1.36
C HIS A 45 7.49 -0.08 0.37
N LEU A 46 7.00 1.05 0.88
CA LEU A 46 6.57 2.22 0.11
C LEU A 46 7.61 3.33 0.27
N TYR A 47 8.50 3.45 -0.72
CA TYR A 47 9.46 4.54 -0.78
C TYR A 47 8.79 5.78 -1.37
N VAL A 48 8.40 6.74 -0.52
CA VAL A 48 7.74 7.98 -0.93
C VAL A 48 8.80 8.95 -1.46
N LEU A 49 8.72 9.32 -2.74
CA LEU A 49 9.74 10.15 -3.40
C LEU A 49 9.37 11.64 -3.35
N GLY A 50 10.16 12.46 -2.66
CA GLY A 50 10.08 13.93 -2.78
C GLY A 50 8.82 14.59 -2.21
N VAL A 51 7.96 13.85 -1.49
CA VAL A 51 6.76 14.37 -0.81
C VAL A 51 6.89 14.05 0.69
N PRO A 52 6.55 14.97 1.61
CA PRO A 52 6.49 14.64 3.03
C PRO A 52 5.58 13.42 3.21
N ALA A 53 6.07 12.41 3.94
CA ALA A 53 5.39 11.16 4.19
C ALA A 53 3.89 11.41 4.45
N VAL A 54 3.06 11.08 3.46
CA VAL A 54 1.61 11.17 3.64
C VAL A 54 1.28 10.21 4.77
N GLY A 55 0.63 10.71 5.82
CA GLY A 55 0.34 9.92 7.02
C GLY A 55 -0.60 8.76 6.71
N LEU A 56 -0.02 7.64 6.26
CA LEU A 56 -0.68 6.39 5.96
C LEU A 56 -1.18 5.79 7.27
N ARG A 57 -2.41 5.30 7.26
CA ARG A 57 -3.06 4.74 8.44
C ARG A 57 -3.61 3.36 8.14
N ARG A 58 -3.77 2.57 9.20
CA ARG A 58 -4.50 1.31 9.12
C ARG A 58 -5.90 1.57 8.54
N ARG A 59 -6.32 0.68 7.64
CA ARG A 59 -7.53 0.68 6.83
C ARG A 59 -7.55 1.67 5.66
N ASP A 60 -6.56 2.55 5.51
CA ASP A 60 -6.44 3.33 4.28
C ASP A 60 -6.37 2.38 3.08
N VAL A 61 -6.91 2.83 1.95
CA VAL A 61 -6.86 2.11 0.69
C VAL A 61 -5.82 2.77 -0.19
N VAL A 62 -4.79 2.02 -0.54
CA VAL A 62 -3.78 2.40 -1.51
C VAL A 62 -4.19 1.82 -2.86
N GLN A 63 -4.25 2.67 -3.87
CA GLN A 63 -4.54 2.24 -5.24
C GLN A 63 -3.38 2.63 -6.15
N ASP A 64 -2.87 1.65 -6.88
CA ASP A 64 -1.93 1.89 -7.96
C ASP A 64 -2.69 2.51 -9.15
N GLU A 65 -2.25 3.68 -9.60
CA GLU A 65 -2.89 4.41 -10.70
C GLU A 65 -2.47 3.86 -12.08
N ARG A 66 -1.45 3.01 -12.15
CA ARG A 66 -0.90 2.44 -13.40
C ARG A 66 -1.10 0.94 -13.53
N THR A 67 -1.07 0.21 -12.42
CA THR A 67 -1.18 -1.25 -12.44
C THR A 67 -2.63 -1.71 -12.38
N LEU A 68 -3.08 -2.38 -13.44
CA LEU A 68 -4.35 -3.08 -13.47
C LEU A 68 -4.17 -4.53 -13.00
N ASP A 69 -5.10 -4.99 -12.19
CA ASP A 69 -5.26 -6.40 -11.87
C ASP A 69 -5.61 -7.15 -13.16
N PRO A 70 -4.83 -8.16 -13.56
CA PRO A 70 -5.02 -8.86 -14.83
C PRO A 70 -6.29 -9.73 -14.88
N LEU A 71 -6.87 -10.07 -13.72
CA LEU A 71 -8.09 -10.88 -13.61
C LEU A 71 -9.35 -10.03 -13.68
N THR A 72 -9.31 -8.82 -13.12
CA THR A 72 -10.50 -7.94 -13.02
C THR A 72 -10.44 -6.72 -13.92
N GLY A 73 -9.29 -6.42 -14.53
CA GLY A 73 -9.06 -5.22 -15.35
C GLY A 73 -9.18 -3.91 -14.56
N SER A 74 -9.33 -3.98 -13.23
CA SER A 74 -9.47 -2.85 -12.32
C SER A 74 -8.11 -2.49 -11.72
N GLY A 75 -7.90 -1.22 -11.33
CA GLY A 75 -6.68 -0.84 -10.62
C GLY A 75 -6.48 -1.68 -9.35
N VAL A 76 -5.26 -2.13 -9.09
CA VAL A 76 -4.96 -2.92 -7.88
C VAL A 76 -5.23 -2.04 -6.65
N ARG A 77 -6.13 -2.51 -5.78
CA ARG A 77 -6.49 -1.86 -4.52
C ARG A 77 -5.96 -2.67 -3.36
N LEU A 78 -5.34 -1.99 -2.42
CA LEU A 78 -4.66 -2.58 -1.27
C LEU A 78 -5.19 -1.92 0.00
N ARG A 79 -5.69 -2.69 0.96
CA ARG A 79 -6.08 -2.18 2.27
C ARG A 79 -4.90 -2.29 3.22
N VAL A 80 -4.52 -1.18 3.82
CA VAL A 80 -3.45 -1.14 4.82
C VAL A 80 -3.93 -1.83 6.10
N VAL A 81 -3.21 -2.83 6.58
CA VAL A 81 -3.51 -3.54 7.84
C VAL A 81 -2.47 -3.25 8.94
N GLY A 82 -1.27 -2.80 8.57
CA GLY A 82 -0.23 -2.34 9.48
C GLY A 82 0.63 -1.27 8.82
N VAL A 83 1.14 -0.32 9.62
CA VAL A 83 2.02 0.75 9.13
C VAL A 83 3.17 0.92 10.12
N GLU A 84 4.39 0.89 9.61
CA GLU A 84 5.59 1.29 10.33
C GLU A 84 6.27 2.42 9.54
N VAL A 85 6.58 3.53 10.21
CA VAL A 85 7.22 4.69 9.58
C VAL A 85 8.68 4.70 9.96
N PHE A 86 9.56 4.53 8.97
CA PHE A 86 10.99 4.63 9.17
C PHE A 86 11.44 6.05 8.88
N LEU A 87 12.18 6.64 9.82
CA LEU A 87 12.28 8.09 9.97
C LEU A 87 12.90 8.86 8.79
N ASN A 88 13.54 8.22 7.79
CA ASN A 88 14.31 8.97 6.77
C ASN A 88 14.17 8.55 5.29
N ASP A 89 13.55 7.43 4.93
CA ASP A 89 13.63 6.95 3.54
C ASP A 89 12.38 6.21 3.02
N HIS A 90 11.58 5.58 3.88
CA HIS A 90 10.38 4.88 3.44
C HIS A 90 9.33 4.66 4.54
N ILE A 91 8.12 4.33 4.09
CA ILE A 91 7.04 3.81 4.93
C ILE A 91 6.92 2.33 4.63
N GLU A 92 6.83 1.51 5.66
CA GLU A 92 6.47 0.11 5.49
C GLU A 92 4.98 -0.07 5.77
N ALA A 93 4.30 -0.71 4.83
CA ALA A 93 2.87 -0.98 4.92
C ALA A 93 2.63 -2.48 4.71
N LEU A 94 2.03 -3.12 5.71
CA LEU A 94 1.41 -4.42 5.51
C LEU A 94 0.04 -4.17 4.89
N CYS A 95 -0.20 -4.75 3.73
CA CYS A 95 -1.38 -4.51 2.92
C CYS A 95 -2.04 -5.81 2.51
N GLU A 96 -3.36 -5.87 2.50
CA GLU A 96 -4.10 -6.99 1.89
C GLU A 96 -4.73 -6.54 0.58
N GLN A 97 -4.70 -7.41 -0.42
CA GLN A 97 -5.34 -7.11 -1.71
C GLN A 97 -6.86 -7.09 -1.53
N ILE A 98 -7.48 -6.00 -1.98
CA ILE A 98 -8.92 -5.87 -2.07
C ILE A 98 -9.30 -6.24 -3.49
N ILE A 99 -9.96 -7.38 -3.66
CA ILE A 99 -10.61 -7.72 -4.91
C ILE A 99 -11.92 -6.93 -4.94
N GLY A 100 -12.15 -6.16 -6.01
CA GLY A 100 -13.39 -5.40 -6.17
C GLY A 100 -14.61 -6.33 -6.10
N THR A 101 -15.65 -5.89 -5.39
CA THR A 101 -17.03 -6.36 -5.59
C THR A 101 -17.63 -5.68 -6.80
#